data_AF-A0A1F8MYS7-F1
#
_entry.id   AF-A0A1F8MYS7-F1
#
_cell.length_a   1.000
_cell.length_b   1.000
_cell.length_c   1.000
_cell.angle_alpha   90.00
_cell.angle_beta   90.00
_cell.angle_gamma   90.00
#
_symmetry.space_group_name_H-M   'P 1'
#
loop_
_entity.id
_entity.type
_entity.pdbx_description
1 polymer ?
#
loop_
_entity_poly.entity_id
_entity_poly.type
_entity_poly.pdbx_seq_one_letter_code
_entity_poly.pdbx_strand_id
1 'polypeptide(L)'
;MDDWKVIATAFGLLFLAELGDKTQLSTILMTCKTGKPVHVFLGAATALVVVTLLGVVFGVAVTKIIPPYYLQKGAAVLFVLIGLLMFFGRF
;
A
#
# COMPACT_ATOMS: atom_id res chain seq x y z
N MET A 1 2.00 0.39 23.56
CA MET A 1 0.63 0.43 23.01
C MET A 1 0.05 -0.96 23.22
N ASP A 2 -1.18 -1.06 23.71
CA ASP A 2 -1.87 -2.35 23.76
C ASP A 2 -2.03 -2.89 22.33
N ASP A 3 -1.87 -4.20 22.11
CA ASP A 3 -1.86 -4.81 20.78
C ASP A 3 -3.11 -4.47 19.95
N TRP A 4 -4.27 -4.38 20.61
CA TRP A 4 -5.53 -3.95 20.00
C TRP A 4 -5.47 -2.55 19.40
N LYS A 5 -4.79 -1.61 20.08
CA LYS A 5 -4.64 -0.23 19.59
C LYS A 5 -3.75 -0.18 18.35
N VAL A 6 -2.73 -1.04 18.27
CA VAL A 6 -1.86 -1.15 17.09
C VAL A 6 -2.66 -1.64 15.88
N ILE A 7 -3.48 -2.67 16.05
CA ILE A 7 -4.33 -3.19 14.98
C ILE A 7 -5.32 -2.12 14.50
N ALA A 8 -6.03 -1.46 15.43
CA ALA A 8 -7.03 -0.45 15.08
C ALA A 8 -6.43 0.77 14.38
N THR A 9 -5.26 1.23 14.83
CA THR A 9 -4.55 2.37 14.20
C THR A 9 -4.00 2.00 12.83
N ALA A 10 -3.37 0.83 12.68
CA ALA A 10 -2.88 0.35 11.39
C ALA A 10 -4.02 0.18 10.39
N PHE A 11 -5.13 -0.44 10.80
CA PHE A 11 -6.33 -0.56 9.97
C PHE A 11 -6.86 0.81 9.55
N GLY A 12 -7.04 1.73 10.51
CA GLY A 12 -7.56 3.06 10.22
C GLY A 12 -6.68 3.84 9.24
N LEU A 13 -5.36 3.81 9.43
CA LEU A 13 -4.41 4.48 8.55
C LEU A 13 -4.42 3.88 7.13
N LEU A 14 -4.33 2.55 7.03
CA LEU A 14 -4.34 1.86 5.72
C LEU A 14 -5.66 2.03 5.00
N PHE A 15 -6.78 1.88 5.71
CA PHE A 15 -8.12 2.08 5.13
C PHE A 15 -8.27 3.48 4.56
N LEU A 16 -7.85 4.51 5.30
CA LEU A 16 -7.95 5.90 4.84
C LEU A 16 -6.96 6.21 3.71
N ALA A 17 -5.76 5.63 3.73
CA ALA A 17 -4.74 5.83 2.71
C ALA A 17 -5.08 5.16 1.37
N GLU A 18 -5.71 3.98 1.42
CA GLU A 18 -6.03 3.17 0.23
C GLU A 18 -7.44 3.46 -0.33
N LEU A 19 -8.25 4.27 0.34
CA LEU A 19 -9.59 4.64 -0.09
C LEU A 19 -9.57 5.43 -1.40
N GLY A 20 -10.18 4.87 -2.45
CA GLY A 20 -10.27 5.50 -3.76
C GLY A 20 -9.04 5.33 -4.65
N ASP A 21 -8.13 4.41 -4.33
CA ASP A 21 -6.98 4.13 -5.19
C ASP A 21 -7.38 3.49 -6.55
N LYS A 22 -6.50 3.63 -7.54
CA LYS A 22 -6.61 3.02 -8.88
C LYS A 22 -6.84 1.51 -8.83
N THR A 23 -6.33 0.82 -7.82
CA THR A 23 -6.61 -0.61 -7.60
C THR A 23 -8.10 -0.88 -7.35
N GLN A 24 -8.79 -0.01 -6.62
CA GLN A 24 -10.23 -0.13 -6.37
C GLN A 24 -11.04 0.08 -7.65
N LEU A 25 -10.69 1.11 -8.45
CA LEU A 25 -11.32 1.33 -9.76
C LEU A 25 -11.13 0.13 -10.69
N SER A 26 -9.93 -0.44 -10.74
CA SER A 26 -9.64 -1.64 -11.53
C SER A 26 -10.47 -2.84 -11.08
N THR A 27 -10.64 -3.00 -9.77
CA THR A 27 -11.45 -4.07 -9.16
C THR A 27 -12.94 -3.92 -9.50
N ILE A 28 -13.46 -2.69 -9.46
CA ILE A 28 -14.84 -2.38 -9.87
C ILE A 28 -15.03 -2.71 -11.36
N LEU A 29 -14.15 -2.24 -12.23
CA LEU A 29 -14.21 -2.51 -13.67
C LEU A 29 -14.14 -4.00 -13.98
N MET A 30 -13.27 -4.74 -13.29
CA MET A 30 -13.14 -6.19 -13.44
C MET A 30 -14.40 -6.92 -12.96
N THR A 31 -15.03 -6.44 -11.88
CA THR A 31 -16.32 -6.96 -11.40
C THR A 31 -17.41 -6.73 -12.44
N CYS A 32 -17.53 -5.52 -12.99
CA CYS A 32 -18.48 -5.20 -14.04
C CYS A 32 -18.27 -6.05 -15.30
N LYS A 33 -17.01 -6.30 -15.69
CA LYS A 33 -16.66 -7.10 -16.88
C LYS A 33 -16.94 -8.59 -16.71
N THR A 34 -16.72 -9.14 -15.52
CA THR A 34 -16.81 -10.60 -15.28
C THR A 34 -18.16 -11.04 -14.74
N GLY A 35 -18.93 -10.14 -14.12
CA GLY A 35 -20.16 -10.47 -13.41
C GLY A 35 -19.96 -11.37 -12.19
N LYS A 36 -18.72 -11.54 -11.71
CA LYS A 36 -18.35 -12.46 -10.62
C LYS A 36 -17.76 -11.70 -9.42
N PRO A 37 -18.58 -10.95 -8.65
CA PRO A 37 -18.09 -10.07 -7.58
C PRO A 37 -17.30 -10.80 -6.51
N VAL A 38 -17.74 -12.00 -6.09
CA VAL A 38 -17.06 -12.78 -5.05
C VAL A 38 -15.65 -13.20 -5.47
N HIS A 39 -15.46 -13.60 -6.74
CA HIS A 39 -14.16 -14.06 -7.23
C HIS A 39 -13.18 -12.90 -7.35
N VAL A 40 -13.65 -11.76 -7.84
CA VAL A 40 -12.85 -10.55 -7.94
C VAL A 40 -12.47 -10.02 -6.55
N PHE A 41 -13.41 -10.03 -5.61
CA PHE A 41 -13.15 -9.66 -4.21
C PHE A 41 -12.08 -10.55 -3.57
N LEU A 42 -12.21 -11.88 -3.68
CA LEU A 42 -11.22 -12.81 -3.13
C LEU A 42 -9.84 -12.60 -3.77
N GLY A 43 -9.78 -12.45 -5.10
CA GLY A 43 -8.52 -12.19 -5.79
C GLY A 43 -7.84 -10.90 -5.33
N ALA A 44 -8.59 -9.80 -5.26
CA ALA A 44 -8.08 -8.51 -4.80
C ALA A 44 -7.67 -8.55 -3.32
N ALA A 45 -8.47 -9.17 -2.45
CA ALA A 45 -8.17 -9.31 -1.03
C ALA A 45 -6.90 -10.16 -0.80
N THR A 46 -6.77 -11.30 -1.48
CA THR A 46 -5.57 -12.14 -1.39
C THR A 46 -4.34 -11.40 -1.91
N ALA A 47 -4.45 -10.67 -3.03
CA ALA A 47 -3.35 -9.87 -3.54
C ALA A 47 -2.92 -8.79 -2.53
N LEU A 48 -3.86 -8.09 -1.90
CA LEU A 48 -3.59 -7.08 -0.88
C LEU A 48 -2.89 -7.67 0.35
N VAL A 49 -3.34 -8.84 0.83
CA VAL A 49 -2.69 -9.53 1.95
C VAL A 49 -1.26 -9.92 1.58
N VAL A 50 -1.05 -10.49 0.40
CA VAL A 50 0.29 -10.93 -0.06
C VAL A 50 1.24 -9.76 -0.20
N VAL A 51 0.84 -8.68 -0.88
CA VAL A 51 1.72 -7.52 -1.08
C VAL A 51 2.06 -6.83 0.25
N THR A 52 1.08 -6.73 1.16
CA THR A 52 1.30 -6.15 2.50
C THR A 52 2.24 -7.03 3.32
N LEU A 53 2.05 -8.36 3.29
CA LEU A 53 2.91 -9.30 3.99
C LEU A 53 4.35 -9.22 3.48
N LEU A 54 4.54 -9.20 2.15
CA LEU A 54 5.86 -9.02 1.55
C LEU A 54 6.46 -7.68 1.99
N GLY A 55 5.70 -6.58 1.94
CA GLY A 55 6.15 -5.26 2.38
C GLY A 55 6.64 -5.26 3.84
N VAL A 56 5.91 -5.89 4.75
CA VAL A 56 6.31 -6.00 6.17
C VAL A 56 7.56 -6.86 6.32
N VAL A 57 7.63 -8.03 5.67
CA VAL A 57 8.79 -8.93 5.76
C VAL A 57 10.06 -8.26 5.21
N PHE A 58 9.95 -7.61 4.04
CA PHE A 58 11.06 -6.85 3.47
C PHE A 58 11.42 -5.65 4.34
N GLY A 59 10.45 -4.91 4.87
CA GLY A 59 10.70 -3.79 5.78
C GLY A 59 11.50 -4.22 7.02
N VAL A 60 11.14 -5.35 7.63
CA VAL A 60 11.87 -5.93 8.77
C VAL A 60 13.27 -6.39 8.35
N ALA A 61 13.42 -7.03 7.18
CA ALA A 61 14.72 -7.46 6.69
C ALA A 61 15.67 -6.26 6.43
N VAL A 62 15.16 -5.20 5.80
CA VAL A 62 15.95 -4.02 5.44
C VAL A 62 16.34 -3.21 6.68
N THR A 63 15.45 -3.07 7.66
CA THR A 63 15.74 -2.35 8.92
C THR A 63 16.78 -3.05 9.79
N LYS A 64 17.05 -4.35 9.58
CA LYS A 64 18.18 -5.06 10.23
C LYS A 64 19.55 -4.69 9.64
N ILE A 65 19.59 -4.26 8.38
CA ILE A 65 20.83 -3.99 7.64
C ILE A 65 21.09 -2.47 7.58
N ILE A 66 20.03 -1.68 7.41
CA ILE A 66 20.11 -0.23 7.19
C ILE A 66 19.46 0.49 8.39
N PRO A 67 20.17 1.44 9.03
CA PRO A 67 19.60 2.23 10.10
C PRO A 67 18.33 2.97 9.65
N PRO A 68 17.29 3.05 10.50
CA PRO A 68 15.98 3.61 10.13
C PRO A 68 16.05 5.08 9.68
N TYR A 69 17.04 5.84 10.17
CA TYR A 69 17.27 7.22 9.74
C TYR A 69 17.53 7.34 8.23
N TYR A 70 18.33 6.45 7.64
CA TYR A 70 18.62 6.46 6.21
C TYR A 70 17.42 6.05 5.37
N LEU A 71 16.64 5.08 5.86
CA LEU A 71 15.38 4.66 5.23
C LEU A 71 14.38 5.81 5.16
N GLN A 72 14.19 6.53 6.26
CA GLN A 72 13.27 7.66 6.31
C GLN A 72 13.71 8.80 5.37
N LYS A 73 15.00 9.15 5.36
CA LYS A 73 15.54 10.16 4.44
C LYS A 73 15.38 9.74 2.98
N GLY A 74 15.67 8.48 2.67
CA GLY A 74 15.50 7.92 1.33
C GLY A 74 14.06 7.98 0.85
N ALA A 75 13.11 7.56 1.71
CA ALA A 75 11.67 7.63 1.40
C ALA A 75 11.21 9.07 1.18
N ALA A 76 11.64 10.03 2.02
CA ALA A 76 11.30 11.44 1.87
C ALA A 76 11.82 12.02 0.55
N VAL A 77 13.08 11.76 0.20
CA VAL A 77 13.68 12.20 -1.07
C VAL A 77 12.93 11.60 -2.27
N LEU A 78 12.63 10.30 -2.21
CA LEU A 78 11.88 9.63 -3.28
C LEU A 78 10.48 10.22 -3.45
N PHE A 79 9.76 10.48 -2.35
CA PHE A 79 8.45 11.13 -2.38
C PHE A 79 8.50 12.53 -3.02
N VAL A 80 9.50 13.35 -2.65
CA VAL A 80 9.69 14.68 -3.25
C VAL A 80 10.01 14.57 -4.74
N LEU A 81 10.89 13.64 -5.13
CA LEU A 81 11.24 13.42 -6.53
C LEU A 81 10.04 12.99 -7.37
N ILE A 82 9.24 12.03 -6.88
CA ILE A 82 8.02 11.58 -7.56
C ILE A 82 7.03 12.75 -7.67
N GLY A 83 6.82 13.50 -6.58
CA GLY A 83 5.94 14.67 -6.59
C GLY A 83 6.37 15.74 -7.60
N LEU A 84 7.67 16.03 -7.68
CA LEU A 84 8.20 16.96 -8.68
C LEU A 84 8.04 16.43 -10.10
N LEU A 85 8.31 15.15 -10.33
CA LEU A 85 8.18 14.54 -11.65
C LEU A 85 6.72 14.55 -12.13
N MET A 86 5.78 14.29 -11.23
CA MET A 86 4.35 14.43 -11.48
C MET A 86 3.94 15.88 -11.75
N PHE A 87 4.51 16.85 -11.02
CA PHE A 87 4.26 18.28 -11.25
C PHE A 87 4.73 18.76 -12.63
N PHE A 88 5.90 18.30 -13.09
CA PHE A 88 6.41 18.62 -14.43
C PHE A 88 5.72 17.87 -15.57
N GLY A 89 4.68 17.09 -15.29
CA GLY A 89 3.89 16.37 -16.30
C GLY A 89 4.67 15.31 -17.05
N ARG A 90 5.73 14.76 -16.42
CA ARG A 90 6.61 13.77 -17.05
C ARG A 90 6.13 12.32 -16.81
N PHE A 91 4.82 12.16 -16.58
CA PHE A 91 4.13 10.92 -16.26
C PHE A 91 2.74 10.88 -16.87
#